data_AF-A0AAJ7TV77-F1
#
_entry.id   AF-A0AAJ7TV77-F1
#
_cell.length_a   1.000
_cell.length_b   1.000
_cell.length_c   1.000
_cell.angle_alpha   90.00
_cell.angle_beta   90.00
_cell.angle_gamma   90.00
#
_symmetry.space_group_name_H-M   'P 1'
#
loop_
_entity.id
_entity.type
_entity.pdbx_description
1 polymer ?
#
loop_
_entity_poly.entity_id
_entity_poly.type
_entity_poly.pdbx_seq_one_letter_code
_entity_poly.pdbx_strand_id
1 'polypeptide(L)'
;MPISVFMFVRVYVCSGEICNNTIGGSLVMCPQCDQKCTFWRLNDTCETAKTSHMYENPVTIFFAVFMGLWATVFLEFWKRRQASLAYRWDLTAAAEEGDPIRPEYLARCTTTKCNIITMVMLSAVTTATTSLHTHTSVLYCCMCNCSLFS
;
A
#
# COMPACT_ATOMS: atom_id res chain seq x y z
N MET A 1 -0.51 -11.12 -5.58
CA MET A 1 0.21 -9.90 -5.18
C MET A 1 1.69 -10.13 -4.82
N PRO A 2 2.47 -10.95 -5.56
CA PRO A 2 3.95 -10.87 -5.45
C PRO A 2 4.70 -10.57 -6.76
N ILE A 3 4.03 -10.51 -7.92
CA ILE A 3 4.70 -10.39 -9.22
C ILE A 3 5.26 -8.96 -9.46
N SER A 4 4.75 -7.93 -8.79
CA SER A 4 5.18 -6.53 -8.99
C SER A 4 6.33 -6.07 -8.10
N VAL A 5 6.75 -6.83 -7.09
CA VAL A 5 7.78 -6.40 -6.13
C VAL A 5 9.19 -6.83 -6.56
N PHE A 6 9.31 -7.79 -7.49
CA PHE A 6 10.61 -8.28 -7.96
C PHE A 6 11.27 -7.43 -9.06
N MET A 7 10.69 -6.28 -9.42
CA MET A 7 11.11 -5.47 -10.57
C MET A 7 11.51 -4.03 -10.19
N PHE A 8 11.98 -3.80 -8.96
CA PHE A 8 12.35 -2.46 -8.48
C PHE A 8 13.86 -2.24 -8.25
N VAL A 9 14.74 -3.12 -8.72
CA VAL A 9 16.14 -2.72 -8.97
C VAL A 9 16.23 -2.28 -10.42
N ARG A 10 16.12 -0.96 -10.65
CA ARG A 10 16.28 -0.35 -11.97
C ARG A 10 17.69 -0.62 -12.50
N VAL A 11 17.79 -1.54 -13.46
CA VAL A 11 18.90 -1.56 -14.41
C VAL A 11 18.40 -0.90 -15.69
N TYR A 12 18.44 0.43 -15.73
CA TYR A 12 18.14 1.25 -16.92
C TYR A 12 19.28 1.18 -17.96
N VAL A 13 19.92 0.01 -18.08
CA VAL A 13 21.01 -0.20 -19.03
C VAL A 13 20.43 -0.99 -20.20
N CYS A 14 20.62 -0.47 -21.41
CA CYS A 14 20.22 -1.13 -22.64
C CYS A 14 20.81 -2.55 -22.67
N SER A 15 19.98 -3.59 -22.79
CA SER A 15 20.44 -4.99 -22.80
C SER A 15 21.52 -5.23 -23.87
N GLY A 16 21.54 -4.42 -24.93
CA GLY A 16 22.55 -4.45 -25.98
C GLY A 16 23.97 -4.11 -25.51
N GLU A 17 24.13 -3.22 -24.53
CA GLU A 17 25.44 -2.84 -23.98
C GLU A 17 25.99 -3.91 -23.02
N ILE A 18 25.10 -4.53 -22.24
CA ILE A 18 25.43 -5.56 -21.23
C ILE A 18 25.85 -6.86 -21.91
N CYS A 19 25.11 -7.27 -22.94
CA CYS A 19 25.35 -8.52 -23.66
C CYS A 19 26.50 -8.42 -24.69
N ASN A 20 27.08 -7.23 -24.90
CA ASN A 20 28.19 -7.09 -25.82
C ASN A 20 29.50 -7.53 -25.17
N ASN A 21 30.15 -8.54 -25.75
CA ASN A 21 31.37 -9.13 -25.20
C ASN A 21 32.57 -8.15 -25.21
N THR A 22 32.54 -7.10 -26.04
CA THR A 22 33.60 -6.07 -26.06
C THR A 22 33.43 -4.97 -25.02
N ILE A 23 32.21 -4.75 -24.53
CA ILE A 23 31.87 -3.65 -23.59
C ILE A 23 31.50 -4.24 -22.22
N GLY A 24 30.47 -5.08 -22.17
CA GLY A 24 30.04 -5.79 -20.96
C GLY A 24 30.98 -6.93 -20.55
N GLY A 25 31.73 -7.50 -21.48
CA GLY A 25 32.71 -8.56 -21.19
C GLY A 25 34.01 -8.06 -20.56
N SER A 26 34.43 -6.83 -20.86
CA SER A 26 35.63 -6.20 -20.28
C SER A 26 35.37 -5.44 -18.98
N LEU A 27 34.10 -5.14 -18.67
CA LEU A 27 33.72 -4.37 -17.49
C LEU A 27 33.49 -5.28 -16.28
N VAL A 28 34.37 -5.15 -15.29
CA VAL A 28 34.35 -5.93 -14.04
C VAL A 28 33.68 -5.09 -12.94
N MET A 29 32.72 -5.70 -12.26
CA MET A 29 31.95 -5.05 -11.21
C MET A 29 32.50 -5.40 -9.82
N CYS A 30 32.29 -4.49 -8.88
CA CYS A 30 32.69 -4.68 -7.49
C CYS A 30 31.89 -5.81 -6.83
N PRO A 31 32.51 -6.54 -5.87
CA PRO A 31 31.78 -7.49 -5.06
C PRO A 31 30.73 -6.75 -4.22
N GLN A 32 29.57 -7.38 -4.06
CA GLN A 32 28.45 -6.78 -3.32
C GLN A 32 28.57 -7.00 -1.80
N CYS A 33 29.62 -7.70 -1.34
CA CYS A 33 29.84 -8.07 0.06
C CYS A 33 31.31 -7.82 0.47
N ASP A 34 31.52 -7.61 1.77
CA ASP A 34 32.82 -7.24 2.36
C ASP A 34 33.79 -8.43 2.55
N GLN A 35 33.28 -9.67 2.69
CA GLN A 35 34.11 -10.87 2.85
C GLN A 35 33.78 -11.98 1.84
N LYS A 36 34.83 -12.54 1.23
CA LYS A 36 34.81 -13.75 0.36
C LYS A 36 33.87 -13.70 -0.86
N CYS A 37 33.69 -12.55 -1.50
CA CYS A 37 33.02 -12.48 -2.79
C CYS A 37 34.02 -12.30 -3.95
N THR A 38 33.75 -12.98 -5.06
CA THR A 38 34.54 -12.84 -6.29
C THR A 38 34.07 -11.63 -7.09
N PHE A 39 34.99 -10.98 -7.78
CA PHE A 39 34.66 -10.02 -8.83
C PHE A 39 33.89 -10.72 -9.96
N TRP A 40 32.84 -10.08 -10.47
CA TRP A 40 31.96 -10.62 -11.51
C TRP A 40 31.96 -9.71 -12.74
N ARG A 41 31.66 -10.27 -13.92
CA ARG A 41 31.62 -9.49 -15.17
C ARG A 41 30.22 -9.00 -15.43
N LEU A 42 30.10 -7.81 -16.01
CA LEU A 42 28.79 -7.25 -16.33
C LEU A 42 27.98 -8.14 -17.30
N ASN A 43 28.67 -8.79 -18.25
CA ASN A 43 28.06 -9.71 -19.22
C ASN A 43 27.32 -10.90 -18.58
N ASP A 44 27.71 -11.34 -17.37
CA ASP A 44 27.09 -12.49 -16.69
C ASP A 44 25.62 -12.21 -16.33
N THR A 45 25.21 -10.94 -16.29
CA THR A 45 23.82 -10.51 -16.04
C THR A 45 22.99 -10.29 -17.30
N CYS A 46 23.54 -10.61 -18.49
CA CYS A 46 22.87 -10.42 -19.78
C CYS A 46 21.50 -11.11 -19.88
N GLU A 47 21.37 -12.34 -19.37
CA GLU A 47 20.10 -13.08 -19.42
C GLU A 47 19.02 -12.42 -18.57
N THR A 48 19.41 -11.97 -17.37
CA THR A 48 18.54 -11.20 -16.46
C THR A 48 18.16 -9.85 -17.08
N ALA A 49 19.11 -9.17 -17.72
CA ALA A 49 18.88 -7.88 -18.38
C ALA A 49 18.01 -7.99 -19.65
N LYS A 50 18.09 -9.11 -20.37
CA LYS A 50 17.21 -9.39 -21.52
C LYS A 50 15.79 -9.70 -21.07
N THR A 51 15.67 -10.43 -19.96
CA THR A 51 14.37 -10.72 -19.33
C THR A 51 13.72 -9.45 -18.79
N SER A 52 14.47 -8.59 -18.08
CA SER A 52 13.93 -7.32 -17.56
C SER A 52 13.44 -6.40 -18.68
N HIS A 53 14.17 -6.29 -19.78
CA HIS A 53 13.76 -5.52 -20.96
C HIS A 53 12.44 -6.04 -21.56
N MET A 54 12.17 -7.35 -21.51
CA MET A 54 10.88 -7.90 -21.96
C MET A 54 9.70 -7.46 -21.05
N TYR A 55 9.96 -7.18 -19.78
CA TYR A 55 8.97 -6.62 -18.85
C TYR A 55 8.93 -5.08 -18.85
N GLU A 56 9.94 -4.40 -19.36
CA GLU A 56 9.97 -2.93 -19.58
C GLU A 56 9.37 -2.50 -20.93
N ASN A 57 8.61 -3.39 -21.56
CA ASN A 57 7.86 -3.12 -22.77
C ASN A 57 6.64 -2.22 -22.51
N PRO A 58 6.08 -1.53 -23.54
CA PRO A 58 4.88 -0.70 -23.40
C PRO A 58 3.68 -1.44 -22.79
N VAL A 59 3.65 -2.78 -22.90
CA VAL A 59 2.65 -3.67 -22.28
C VAL A 59 2.51 -3.42 -20.78
N THR A 60 3.60 -3.21 -20.04
CA THR A 60 3.56 -2.98 -18.59
C THR A 60 2.95 -1.63 -18.25
N ILE A 61 3.21 -0.61 -19.07
CA ILE A 61 2.60 0.71 -18.93
C ILE A 61 1.09 0.62 -19.19
N PHE A 62 0.68 -0.05 -20.28
CA PHE A 62 -0.74 -0.28 -20.58
C PHE A 62 -1.44 -1.08 -19.48
N PHE A 63 -0.78 -2.11 -18.95
CA PHE A 63 -1.31 -2.92 -17.86
C PHE A 63 -1.46 -2.13 -16.56
N ALA A 64 -0.49 -1.28 -16.22
CA ALA A 64 -0.56 -0.41 -15.04
C ALA A 64 -1.74 0.58 -15.12
N VAL A 65 -1.94 1.21 -16.29
CA VAL A 65 -3.09 2.10 -16.53
C VAL A 65 -4.40 1.34 -16.45
N PHE A 66 -4.48 0.16 -17.08
CA PHE A 66 -5.66 -0.70 -17.02
C PHE A 66 -5.99 -1.13 -15.59
N MET A 67 -4.98 -1.48 -14.77
CA MET A 67 -5.17 -1.84 -13.36
C MET A 67 -5.66 -0.66 -12.52
N GLY A 68 -5.17 0.55 -12.78
CA GLY A 68 -5.68 1.76 -12.14
C GLY A 68 -7.16 2.03 -12.49
N LEU A 69 -7.52 1.93 -13.77
CA LEU A 69 -8.90 2.10 -14.23
C LEU A 69 -9.82 0.98 -13.71
N TRP A 70 -9.36 -0.26 -13.71
CA TRP A 70 -10.14 -1.39 -13.21
C TRP A 70 -10.38 -1.29 -11.71
N ALA A 71 -9.38 -0.89 -10.92
CA ALA A 71 -9.52 -0.71 -9.48
C ALA A 71 -10.56 0.37 -9.13
N THR A 72 -10.57 1.50 -9.86
CA THR A 72 -11.57 2.56 -9.63
C THR A 72 -12.99 2.10 -10.01
N VAL A 73 -13.15 1.43 -11.16
CA VAL A 73 -14.44 0.85 -11.57
C VAL A 73 -14.93 -0.19 -10.56
N PHE A 74 -14.04 -1.07 -10.10
CA PHE A 74 -14.36 -2.07 -9.10
C PHE A 74 -14.86 -1.45 -7.79
N LEU A 75 -14.16 -0.41 -7.28
CA LEU A 75 -14.57 0.28 -6.06
C LEU A 75 -15.92 1.00 -6.22
N GLU A 76 -16.16 1.65 -7.36
CA GLU A 76 -17.45 2.30 -7.62
C GLU A 76 -18.59 1.30 -7.74
N PHE A 77 -18.38 0.18 -8.44
CA PHE A 77 -19.36 -0.91 -8.50
C PHE A 77 -19.60 -1.53 -7.12
N TRP A 78 -18.54 -1.71 -6.32
CA TRP A 78 -18.62 -2.25 -4.98
C TRP A 78 -19.43 -1.35 -4.05
N LYS A 79 -19.20 -0.03 -4.06
CA LYS A 79 -20.00 0.94 -3.27
C LYS A 79 -21.50 0.82 -3.59
N ARG A 80 -21.86 0.74 -4.88
CA ARG A 80 -23.25 0.54 -5.31
C ARG A 80 -23.82 -0.79 -4.82
N ARG A 81 -23.02 -1.86 -4.90
CA ARG A 81 -23.42 -3.19 -4.44
C ARG A 81 -23.62 -3.24 -2.93
N GLN A 82 -22.72 -2.63 -2.17
CA GLN A 82 -22.81 -2.52 -0.71
C GLN A 82 -24.07 -1.76 -0.30
N ALA A 83 -24.40 -0.64 -0.94
CA ALA A 83 -25.63 0.10 -0.66
C ALA A 83 -26.90 -0.74 -0.93
N SER A 84 -26.93 -1.48 -2.05
CA SER A 84 -28.05 -2.38 -2.37
C SER A 84 -28.19 -3.53 -1.36
N LEU A 85 -27.07 -4.09 -0.88
CA LEU A 85 -27.09 -5.13 0.14
C LEU A 85 -27.52 -4.58 1.50
N ALA A 86 -27.02 -3.41 1.89
CA ALA A 86 -27.42 -2.74 3.12
C ALA A 86 -28.92 -2.47 3.17
N TYR A 87 -29.52 -2.04 2.06
CA TYR A 87 -30.98 -1.85 1.96
C TYR A 87 -31.74 -3.18 2.04
N ARG A 88 -31.30 -4.22 1.31
CA ARG A 88 -31.96 -5.54 1.32
C ARG A 88 -31.90 -6.25 2.67
N TRP A 89 -30.85 -6.01 3.44
CA TRP A 89 -30.65 -6.56 4.78
C TRP A 89 -31.09 -5.60 5.88
N ASP A 90 -31.80 -4.52 5.54
CA ASP A 90 -32.33 -3.51 6.48
C ASP A 90 -31.28 -2.96 7.48
N LEU A 91 -30.02 -2.92 7.04
CA LEU A 91 -28.90 -2.41 7.85
C LEU A 91 -28.93 -0.88 7.97
N THR A 92 -29.76 -0.20 7.17
CA THR A 92 -29.95 1.25 7.26
C THR A 92 -30.66 1.66 8.54
N ALA A 93 -31.65 0.88 8.99
CA ALA A 93 -32.33 1.13 10.26
C ALA A 93 -31.41 0.80 11.45
N ALA A 94 -30.65 -0.31 11.36
CA ALA A 94 -29.67 -0.68 12.37
C ALA A 94 -28.54 0.37 12.53
N ALA A 95 -28.14 1.03 11.45
CA ALA A 95 -27.15 2.10 11.50
C ALA A 95 -27.67 3.38 12.19
N GLU A 96 -28.99 3.64 12.14
CA GLU A 96 -29.62 4.80 12.80
C GLU A 96 -29.78 4.59 14.31
N GLU A 97 -30.14 3.38 14.73
CA GLU A 97 -30.25 3.02 16.14
C GLU A 97 -28.86 2.87 16.80
N GLY A 98 -27.85 2.51 16.00
CA GLY A 98 -26.45 2.44 16.41
C GLY A 98 -26.12 1.17 17.19
N ASP A 99 -24.87 0.73 17.08
CA ASP A 99 -24.40 -0.41 17.87
C ASP A 99 -24.30 -0.06 19.36
N PRO A 100 -24.54 -1.02 20.27
CA PRO A 100 -24.34 -0.80 21.70
C PRO A 100 -22.90 -0.37 21.98
N ILE A 101 -22.75 0.67 22.80
CA ILE A 101 -21.45 1.28 23.12
C ILE A 101 -20.60 0.26 23.87
N ARG A 102 -19.36 0.08 23.42
CA ARG A 102 -18.42 -0.85 24.07
C ARG A 102 -18.13 -0.41 25.52
N PRO A 103 -18.12 -1.35 26.49
CA PRO A 103 -17.98 -1.00 27.90
C PRO A 103 -16.64 -0.31 28.24
N GLU A 104 -15.56 -0.65 27.53
CA GLU A 104 -14.26 0.00 27.68
C GLU A 104 -14.25 1.48 27.26
N TYR A 105 -15.18 1.88 26.39
CA TYR A 105 -15.34 3.27 25.97
C TYR A 105 -16.06 4.08 27.05
N LEU A 106 -17.12 3.51 27.62
CA LEU A 106 -17.89 4.12 28.72
C LEU A 106 -17.01 4.43 29.93
N ALA A 107 -16.07 3.54 30.26
CA ALA A 107 -15.11 3.74 31.34
C ALA A 107 -14.16 4.94 31.13
N ARG A 108 -14.00 5.41 29.88
CA ARG A 108 -13.12 6.52 29.50
C ARG A 108 -13.89 7.82 29.20
N CYS A 109 -15.21 7.81 29.28
CA CYS A 109 -16.04 8.99 29.03
C CYS A 109 -15.93 9.97 30.21
N THR A 110 -15.50 11.20 29.92
CA THR A 110 -15.41 12.28 30.91
C THR A 110 -16.40 13.41 30.67
N THR A 111 -17.02 13.47 29.48
CA THR A 111 -17.94 14.54 29.10
C THR A 111 -19.26 13.95 28.62
N THR A 112 -20.34 14.68 28.82
CA THR A 112 -21.67 14.27 28.36
C THR A 112 -22.18 15.25 27.30
N LYS A 113 -22.61 14.76 26.15
CA LYS A 113 -23.11 15.56 25.02
C LYS A 113 -24.55 15.18 24.69
N CYS A 114 -25.40 16.18 24.49
CA CYS A 114 -26.77 15.96 24.04
C CYS A 114 -26.81 15.82 22.51
N ASN A 115 -27.47 14.78 21.99
CA ASN A 115 -27.77 14.67 20.57
C ASN A 115 -29.01 15.52 20.25
N ILE A 116 -28.88 16.49 19.35
CA ILE A 116 -29.95 17.43 18.98
C ILE A 116 -31.14 16.76 18.27
N ILE A 117 -30.96 15.58 17.68
CA ILE A 117 -31.99 14.86 16.91
C ILE A 117 -32.77 13.92 17.83
N THR A 118 -32.08 13.14 18.66
CA THR A 118 -32.72 12.14 19.52
C THR A 118 -33.05 12.67 20.92
N MET A 119 -32.56 13.86 21.29
CA MET A 119 -32.68 14.46 22.63
C MET A 119 -32.19 13.54 23.77
N VAL A 120 -31.32 12.58 23.45
CA VAL A 120 -30.67 11.68 24.41
C VAL A 120 -29.28 12.20 24.76
N MET A 121 -28.93 12.03 26.03
CA MET A 121 -27.66 12.43 26.60
C MET A 121 -26.61 11.31 26.41
N LEU A 122 -25.68 11.50 25.47
CA LEU A 122 -24.63 10.54 25.12
C LEU A 122 -23.33 10.83 25.88
N SER A 123 -22.69 9.79 26.40
CA SER A 123 -21.36 9.88 27.01
C SER A 123 -20.29 10.01 25.91
N ALA A 124 -19.53 11.09 25.93
CA ALA A 124 -18.51 11.42 24.93
C ALA A 124 -17.11 11.53 25.56
N VAL A 125 -16.11 11.06 24.82
CA VAL A 125 -14.71 11.28 25.16
C VAL A 125 -14.29 12.70 24.72
N THR A 126 -13.36 13.32 25.44
CA THR A 126 -12.87 14.67 25.11
C THR A 126 -12.23 14.72 23.72
N THR A 127 -12.47 15.81 22.99
CA THR A 127 -11.90 16.02 21.64
C THR A 127 -10.37 16.04 21.65
N ALA A 128 -9.76 16.43 22.77
CA ALA A 128 -8.31 16.44 22.95
C ALA A 128 -7.69 15.04 23.01
N THR A 129 -8.34 14.08 23.69
CA THR A 129 -7.81 12.71 23.82
C THR A 129 -7.98 11.90 22.54
N THR A 130 -9.08 12.09 21.81
CA THR A 130 -9.29 11.50 20.48
C THR A 130 -8.32 12.08 19.43
N SER A 131 -8.07 13.39 19.47
CA SER A 131 -7.05 14.04 18.63
C SER A 131 -5.64 13.49 18.93
N LEU A 132 -5.25 13.38 20.20
CA LEU A 132 -3.94 12.83 20.56
C LEU A 132 -3.76 11.37 20.11
N HIS A 133 -4.81 10.53 20.23
CA HIS A 133 -4.77 9.14 19.76
C HIS A 133 -4.69 9.02 18.23
N THR A 134 -5.35 9.93 17.49
CA THR A 134 -5.27 9.94 16.02
C THR A 134 -3.93 10.45 15.53
N HIS A 135 -3.34 11.45 16.17
CA HIS A 135 -1.99 11.91 15.83
C HIS A 135 -0.91 10.87 16.14
N THR A 136 -0.99 10.21 17.29
CA THR A 136 -0.04 9.14 17.64
C THR A 136 -0.16 7.95 16.68
N SER A 137 -1.37 7.52 16.30
CA SER A 137 -1.53 6.41 15.34
C SER A 137 -1.01 6.74 13.94
N VAL A 138 -1.20 7.97 13.46
CA VAL A 138 -0.60 8.44 12.20
C VAL A 138 0.92 8.44 12.28
N LEU A 139 1.51 8.93 13.38
CA LEU A 139 2.96 8.91 13.59
C LEU A 139 3.53 7.49 13.61
N TYR A 140 2.88 6.55 14.32
CA TYR A 140 3.28 5.15 14.32
C TYR A 140 3.21 4.53 12.92
N CYS A 141 2.17 4.85 12.14
CA CYS A 141 2.02 4.35 10.78
C CYS A 141 3.12 4.90 9.84
N CYS A 142 3.49 6.17 9.99
CA CYS A 142 4.61 6.77 9.25
C CYS A 142 5.95 6.16 9.65
N MET A 143 6.21 5.99 10.95
CA MET A 143 7.45 5.39 11.46
C MET A 143 7.61 3.93 11.01
N CYS A 144 6.53 3.15 11.05
CA CYS A 144 6.57 1.74 10.64
C CYS A 144 6.77 1.56 9.13
N ASN A 145 6.19 2.43 8.29
CA ASN A 145 6.46 2.44 6.86
C ASN A 145 7.89 2.91 6.51
N CYS A 146 8.50 3.78 7.32
CA CYS A 146 9.92 4.14 7.17
C CYS A 146 10.85 2.98 7.53
N SER A 147 10.54 2.19 8.56
CA SER A 147 11.34 1.02 8.95
C SER A 147 11.25 -0.16 7.98
N LEU A 148 10.25 -0.18 7.08
CA LEU A 148 10.08 -1.23 6.07
C LEU A 148 10.76 -0.89 4.73
N PHE A 149 11.25 0.35 4.57
CA PHE A 149 11.89 0.84 3.34
C PHE A 149 13.38 1.16 3.51
N SER A 150 13.97 0.82 4.66
CA SER A 150 15.40 0.96 4.94
C SER A 150 16.09 -0.40 5.11
#